data_AF-A0A0D1A5A9-F1
#
_entry.id   AF-A0A0D1A5A9-F1
#
_cell.length_a   1.000
_cell.length_b   1.000
_cell.length_c   1.000
_cell.angle_alpha   90.00
_cell.angle_beta   90.00
_cell.angle_gamma   90.00
#
_symmetry.space_group_name_H-M   'P 1'
#
loop_
_entity.id
_entity.type
_entity.pdbx_description
1 polymer ?
#
loop_
_entity_poly.entity_id
_entity_poly.type
_entity_poly.pdbx_seq_one_letter_code
_entity_poly.pdbx_strand_id
1 'polypeptide(L)'
;MGRYGAKDVADFRIRVDCNGNKTVEIRQRRFEQDNRWRDDLLGRTTFKESFDRRDGRITIHSRDNVDRDKGKDRVYHEVSFRVKSGNNWSDWTRWEKSDIAVLGGRR
;
A
#
# COMPACT_ATOMS: atom_id res chain seq x y z
N MET A 1 -14.99 -22.09 21.89
CA MET A 1 -13.63 -21.66 21.50
C MET A 1 -13.65 -21.30 20.03
N GLY A 2 -13.61 -20.01 19.71
CA GLY A 2 -13.70 -19.53 18.33
C GLY A 2 -12.50 -19.96 17.51
N ARG A 3 -12.74 -20.59 16.36
CA ARG A 3 -11.71 -20.80 15.34
C ARG A 3 -11.35 -19.44 14.78
N TYR A 4 -10.26 -18.84 15.26
CA TYR A 4 -9.63 -17.75 14.52
C TYR A 4 -9.26 -18.32 13.15
N GLY A 5 -9.91 -17.83 12.09
CA GLY A 5 -9.56 -18.19 10.73
C GLY A 5 -8.06 -17.96 10.50
N ALA A 6 -7.41 -18.83 9.73
CA ALA A 6 -6.04 -18.56 9.31
C ALA A 6 -6.00 -17.21 8.58
N LYS A 7 -4.92 -16.45 8.76
CA LYS A 7 -4.72 -15.17 8.08
C LYS A 7 -3.48 -15.27 7.21
N ASP A 8 -3.58 -14.74 5.99
CA ASP A 8 -2.42 -14.51 5.14
C ASP A 8 -1.91 -13.09 5.36
N VAL A 9 -0.62 -12.85 5.13
CA VAL A 9 -0.01 -11.51 5.24
C VAL A 9 0.30 -11.00 3.85
N ALA A 10 -0.36 -9.92 3.45
CA ALA A 10 -0.06 -9.20 2.22
C ALA A 10 1.06 -8.18 2.47
N ASP A 11 2.03 -8.08 1.56
CA ASP A 11 3.09 -7.06 1.58
C ASP A 11 2.88 -6.07 0.43
N PHE A 12 2.20 -4.96 0.71
CA PHE A 12 1.90 -3.91 -0.25
C PHE A 12 3.11 -2.98 -0.41
N ARG A 13 3.92 -3.24 -1.42
CA ARG A 13 5.19 -2.52 -1.65
C ARG A 13 4.98 -1.24 -2.42
N ILE A 14 5.49 -0.14 -1.88
CA ILE A 14 5.46 1.18 -2.52
C ILE A 14 6.89 1.55 -2.88
N ARG A 15 7.17 1.70 -4.17
CA ARG A 15 8.49 2.17 -4.64
C ARG A 15 8.46 3.67 -4.71
N VAL A 16 9.36 4.32 -3.99
CA VAL A 16 9.50 5.78 -4.00
C VAL A 16 10.86 6.13 -4.57
N ASP A 17 10.83 6.99 -5.58
CA ASP A 17 12.00 7.53 -6.25
C ASP A 17 11.96 9.04 -6.07
N CYS A 18 12.70 9.56 -5.08
CA CYS A 18 12.63 10.95 -4.69
C CYS A 18 14.05 11.49 -4.49
N ASN A 19 14.47 12.38 -5.39
CA ASN A 19 15.80 12.97 -5.33
C ASN A 19 15.83 14.24 -4.47
N GLY A 20 16.81 14.30 -3.56
CA GLY A 20 17.14 15.48 -2.76
C GLY A 20 16.35 15.60 -1.46
N ASN A 21 16.63 16.67 -0.71
CA ASN A 21 16.06 16.88 0.62
C ASN A 21 14.56 17.20 0.55
N LYS A 22 13.70 16.16 0.63
CA LYS A 22 12.24 16.26 0.54
C LYS A 22 11.56 15.35 1.53
N THR A 23 10.36 15.72 1.95
CA THR A 23 9.48 14.81 2.71
C THR A 23 8.30 14.43 1.82
N VAL A 24 8.06 13.14 1.63
CA VAL A 24 6.89 12.63 0.93
C VAL A 24 5.86 12.21 1.97
N GLU A 25 4.62 12.67 1.84
CA GLU A 25 3.49 12.14 2.59
C GLU A 25 2.66 11.27 1.66
N ILE A 26 2.39 10.04 2.07
CA ILE A 26 1.74 9.00 1.27
C ILE A 26 0.45 8.61 1.96
N ARG A 27 -0.64 8.64 1.22
CA ARG A 27 -1.91 8.02 1.56
C ARG A 27 -2.02 6.71 0.83
N GLN A 28 -2.46 5.67 1.54
CA GLN A 28 -2.64 4.34 1.03
C GLN A 28 -4.04 3.83 1.38
N ARG A 29 -4.67 3.14 0.43
CA ARG A 29 -5.87 2.32 0.62
C ARG A 29 -5.55 0.91 0.18
N ARG A 30 -5.88 -0.10 0.98
CA ARG A 30 -5.62 -1.51 0.68
C ARG A 30 -6.94 -2.23 0.49
N PHE A 31 -7.00 -3.11 -0.49
CA PHE A 31 -8.23 -3.78 -0.90
C PHE A 31 -8.03 -5.26 -1.13
N GLU A 32 -9.09 -6.00 -0.90
CA GLU A 32 -9.30 -7.34 -1.40
C GLU A 32 -10.31 -7.29 -2.57
N GLN A 33 -9.98 -7.96 -3.67
CA GLN A 33 -10.80 -7.98 -4.87
C GLN A 33 -11.85 -9.08 -4.79
N ASP A 34 -13.11 -8.67 -4.74
CA ASP A 34 -14.27 -9.55 -4.92
C ASP A 34 -14.62 -9.63 -6.41
N ASN A 35 -14.91 -10.85 -6.92
CA ASN A 35 -15.35 -11.05 -8.30
C ASN A 35 -16.85 -10.79 -8.53
N ARG A 36 -17.64 -10.69 -7.46
CA ARG A 36 -19.11 -10.64 -7.51
C ARG A 36 -19.68 -9.32 -7.03
N TRP A 37 -18.95 -8.61 -6.17
CA TRP A 37 -19.39 -7.36 -5.54
C TRP A 37 -18.30 -6.29 -5.60
N ARG A 38 -18.44 -5.26 -4.77
CA ARG A 38 -17.44 -4.21 -4.61
C ARG A 38 -16.23 -4.77 -3.86
N ASP A 39 -15.03 -4.37 -4.30
CA ASP A 39 -13.77 -4.67 -3.61
C ASP A 39 -13.83 -4.23 -2.13
N ASP A 40 -13.39 -5.12 -1.24
CA ASP A 40 -13.42 -4.92 0.20
C ASP A 40 -12.24 -4.05 0.66
N LEU A 41 -12.53 -3.02 1.45
CA LEU A 41 -11.50 -2.14 2.00
C LEU A 41 -10.86 -2.79 3.24
N LEU A 42 -9.61 -3.24 3.09
CA LEU A 42 -8.81 -3.81 4.18
C LEU A 42 -8.34 -2.72 5.15
N GLY A 43 -7.94 -1.56 4.63
CA GLY A 43 -7.42 -0.50 5.49
C GLY A 43 -7.01 0.77 4.78
N ARG A 44 -6.80 1.82 5.58
CA ARG A 44 -6.28 3.12 5.17
C ARG A 44 -5.10 3.50 6.05
N THR A 45 -4.04 4.03 5.45
CA THR A 45 -2.89 4.54 6.20
C THR A 45 -2.38 5.81 5.56
N THR A 46 -1.92 6.75 6.39
CA THR A 46 -1.17 7.92 5.94
C THR A 46 0.13 7.97 6.72
N PHE A 47 1.25 8.11 6.04
CA PHE A 47 2.57 8.15 6.65
C PHE A 47 3.51 9.06 5.85
N LYS A 48 4.65 9.41 6.46
CA LYS A 48 5.65 10.30 5.88
C LYS A 48 6.98 9.59 5.80
N GLU A 49 7.69 9.82 4.71
CA GLU A 49 9.10 9.45 4.56
C GLU A 49 9.91 10.68 4.19
N SER A 50 11.08 10.81 4.80
CA SER A 50 12.01 11.90 4.48
C SER A 50 13.21 11.33 3.74
N PHE A 51 13.59 12.03 2.68
CA PHE A 51 14.66 11.69 1.77
C PHE A 51 15.72 12.77 1.84
N ASP A 52 16.99 12.38 1.80
CA ASP A 52 18.14 13.24 1.64
C ASP A 52 18.82 13.03 0.26
N ARG A 53 19.92 13.76 0.02
CA ARG A 53 20.67 13.68 -1.25
C ARG A 53 21.35 12.33 -1.53
N ARG A 54 21.44 11.44 -0.54
CA ARG A 54 22.02 10.09 -0.64
C ARG A 54 20.92 9.04 -0.79
N ASP A 55 19.70 9.37 -0.39
CA ASP A 55 18.54 8.53 -0.59
C ASP A 55 18.18 8.48 -2.08
N GLY A 56 18.30 7.28 -2.65
CA GLY A 56 17.85 6.98 -4.00
C GLY A 56 16.45 6.39 -3.98
N ARG A 57 16.26 5.32 -4.76
CA ARG A 57 15.01 4.55 -4.77
C ARG A 57 14.89 3.69 -3.51
N ILE A 58 13.83 3.88 -2.74
CA ILE A 58 13.48 3.01 -1.59
C ILE A 58 12.23 2.19 -1.90
N THR A 59 12.06 1.09 -1.15
CA THR A 59 10.81 0.32 -1.12
C THR A 59 10.24 0.34 0.28
N ILE A 60 9.02 0.86 0.41
CA ILE A 60 8.28 0.89 1.66
C ILE A 60 7.39 -0.35 1.72
N HIS A 61 7.49 -1.09 2.82
CA HIS A 61 6.71 -2.31 3.07
C HIS A 61 5.52 -1.98 3.95
N SER A 62 4.31 -2.02 3.38
CA SER A 62 3.06 -1.89 4.14
C SER A 62 2.40 -3.26 4.23
N ARG A 63 2.52 -3.92 5.38
CA ARG A 63 1.95 -5.24 5.60
C ARG A 63 0.56 -5.15 6.21
N ASP A 64 -0.35 -6.00 5.76
CA ASP A 64 -1.68 -6.14 6.37
C ASP A 64 -2.09 -7.62 6.45
N ASN A 65 -2.93 -7.94 7.43
CA ASN A 65 -3.51 -9.27 7.54
C ASN A 65 -4.75 -9.34 6.64
N VAL A 66 -4.84 -10.42 5.88
CA VAL A 66 -5.98 -10.72 5.02
C VAL A 66 -6.65 -11.96 5.59
N ASP A 67 -7.95 -11.86 5.84
CA ASP A 67 -8.71 -12.99 6.35
C ASP A 67 -8.80 -14.04 5.25
N ARG A 68 -8.29 -15.24 5.52
CA ARG A 68 -8.31 -16.31 4.53
C ARG A 68 -9.74 -16.79 4.37
N ASP A 69 -10.39 -16.35 3.31
CA ASP A 69 -11.67 -16.91 2.91
C ASP A 69 -11.42 -18.18 2.06
N LYS A 70 -12.49 -18.81 1.56
CA LYS A 70 -12.36 -20.08 0.81
C LYS A 70 -11.77 -19.88 -0.60
N GLY A 71 -11.45 -18.66 -1.00
CA GLY A 71 -10.89 -18.25 -2.27
C GLY A 71 -9.36 -18.08 -2.25
N LYS A 72 -8.81 -17.65 -3.38
CA LYS A 72 -7.46 -17.10 -3.44
C LYS A 72 -7.59 -15.59 -3.18
N ASP A 73 -7.05 -15.10 -2.08
CA ASP A 73 -7.17 -13.68 -1.74
C ASP A 73 -6.40 -12.86 -2.79
N ARG A 74 -7.12 -12.01 -3.51
CA ARG A 74 -6.55 -11.13 -4.54
C ARG A 74 -6.50 -9.74 -3.97
N VAL A 75 -5.31 -9.19 -3.82
CA VAL A 75 -5.13 -7.91 -3.11
C VAL A 75 -4.46 -6.88 -3.99
N TYR A 76 -4.83 -5.62 -3.79
CA TYR A 76 -4.17 -4.48 -4.41
C TYR A 76 -4.19 -3.28 -3.46
N HIS A 77 -3.40 -2.26 -3.75
CA HIS A 77 -3.51 -0.97 -3.07
C HIS A 77 -3.71 0.17 -4.06
N GLU A 78 -4.17 1.29 -3.54
CA GLU A 78 -4.11 2.58 -4.20
C GLU A 78 -3.25 3.52 -3.37
N VAL A 79 -2.40 4.30 -4.04
CA VAL A 79 -1.55 5.30 -3.40
C VAL A 79 -1.79 6.68 -3.99
N SER A 80 -1.73 7.70 -3.13
CA SER A 80 -1.70 9.12 -3.51
C SER A 80 -0.67 9.79 -2.63
N PHE A 81 0.18 10.64 -3.19
CA PHE A 81 1.24 11.28 -2.43
C PHE A 81 1.27 12.78 -2.64
N ARG A 82 1.94 13.48 -1.74
CA ARG A 82 2.37 14.87 -1.91
C ARG A 82 3.77 15.04 -1.40
N VAL A 83 4.47 16.05 -1.89
CA VAL A 83 5.88 16.29 -1.59
C VAL A 83 6.04 17.64 -0.91
N LYS A 84 6.79 17.67 0.18
CA LYS A 84 7.26 18.89 0.84
C LYS A 84 8.59 19.29 0.23
N SER A 85 8.66 20.52 -0.27
CA SER A 85 9.90 21.15 -0.75
C SER A 85 10.06 22.48 -0.03
N GLY A 86 11.06 22.59 0.86
CA GLY A 86 11.13 23.69 1.82
C GLY A 86 9.95 23.62 2.80
N ASN A 87 9.15 24.69 2.89
CA ASN A 87 7.98 24.77 3.77
C ASN A 87 6.64 24.48 3.06
N ASN A 88 6.65 24.33 1.74
CA ASN A 88 5.43 24.17 0.94
C ASN A 88 5.18 22.70 0.60
N TRP A 89 3.91 22.31 0.65
CA TRP A 89 3.42 21.02 0.16
C TRP A 89 2.86 21.17 -1.24
N SER A 90 3.13 20.21 -2.11
CA SER A 90 2.35 20.05 -3.34
C SER A 90 0.92 19.64 -3.03
N ASP A 91 0.05 19.76 -4.03
CA ASP A 91 -1.23 19.05 -4.01
C ASP A 91 -1.01 17.54 -3.97
N TRP A 92 -2.06 16.83 -3.58
CA TRP A 92 -2.11 15.37 -3.67
C TRP A 92 -2.18 14.95 -5.13
N THR A 93 -1.37 13.97 -5.50
CA THR A 93 -1.54 13.30 -6.80
C THR A 93 -2.89 12.59 -6.87
N ARG A 94 -3.34 12.28 -8.08
CA ARG A 94 -4.39 11.28 -8.29
C ARG A 94 -4.01 9.95 -7.61
N TRP A 95 -5.02 9.14 -7.32
CA TRP A 95 -4.81 7.78 -6.84
C TRP A 95 -4.26 6.90 -7.96
N GLU A 96 -3.20 6.17 -7.66
CA GLU A 96 -2.60 5.18 -8.56
C GLU A 96 -2.83 3.78 -7.99
N LYS A 97 -3.42 2.90 -8.79
CA LYS A 97 -3.75 1.51 -8.43
C LYS A 97 -2.59 0.59 -8.82
N SER A 98 -2.21 -0.32 -7.92
CA SER A 98 -1.24 -1.37 -8.24
C SER A 98 -1.86 -2.49 -9.08
N ASP A 99 -0.99 -3.33 -9.62
CA ASP A 99 -1.38 -4.67 -10.05
C ASP A 99 -1.99 -5.47 -8.90
N ILE A 100 -2.77 -6.48 -9.27
CA ILE A 100 -3.42 -7.41 -8.34
C ILE A 100 -2.45 -8.54 -8.02
N ALA A 101 -2.20 -8.76 -6.74
CA ALA A 101 -1.42 -9.88 -6.22
C ALA A 101 -2.34 -10.99 -5.71
N VAL A 102 -1.95 -12.25 -5.90
CA VAL A 102 -2.68 -13.43 -5.39
C VAL A 102 -1.93 -13.98 -4.18
N LEU A 103 -2.57 -14.01 -3.02
CA LEU A 103 -2.06 -14.69 -1.82
C LEU A 103 -2.42 -16.19 -1.87
N GLY A 104 -1.64 -17.02 -1.18
CA GLY A 104 -1.90 -18.46 -1.11
C GLY A 104 -1.60 -19.29 -2.38
N GLY A 105 -1.03 -18.68 -3.43
CA GLY A 105 -0.47 -19.43 -4.55
C GLY A 105 0.89 -20.03 -4.17
N ARG A 106 0.99 -21.38 -4.12
CA ARG A 106 2.31 -22.03 -4.17
C ARG A 106 3.05 -21.50 -5.41
N ARG A 107 4.25 -20.95 -5.19
CA ARG A 107 5.25 -20.85 -6.26
C ARG A 107 5.72 -22.24 -6.65
#